data_AF-A0A2U2AQ71-F1
#
_entry.id   AF-A0A2U2AQ71-F1
#
_cell.length_a   1.000
_cell.length_b   1.000
_cell.length_c   1.000
_cell.angle_alpha   90.00
_cell.angle_beta   90.00
_cell.angle_gamma   90.00
#
_symmetry.space_group_name_H-M   'P 1'
#
loop_
_entity.id
_entity.type
_entity.pdbx_description
1 polymer ?
#
loop_
_entity_poly.entity_id
_entity_poly.type
_entity_poly.pdbx_seq_one_letter_code
_entity_poly.pdbx_strand_id
1 'polypeptide(L)'
;MRRYVNQPLAIGADIILEDEDYNYIVRVLRHREGDSIVLFNGEGGEYHGIIIEIAKRHLTIRLKKYNPINRESRLKINILQSLVKGEKMDFVLQKGSELGMNAITPIITERSVLHLKKEQLPKRLERWHHIITSACEQCGLNLPPTLHAPVELKEWLEEYYAKEETLLITLSPTAEQSLGHFLCHDLQTRETMPASITFIIGPEGGLSEEEIEQLQKVGAHSVTLGPRILRTETAALSVISTLQGIMGDWSESAERTIEIENDEYLQTHESFD
;
A
#
# COMPACT_ATOMS: atom_id res chain seq x y z
N MET A 1 -16.16 12.27 4.50
CA MET A 1 -15.90 10.81 4.34
C MET A 1 -15.22 10.58 3.00
N ARG A 2 -14.32 9.59 2.89
CA ARG A 2 -13.71 9.14 1.63
C ARG A 2 -14.22 7.75 1.27
N ARG A 3 -14.43 7.46 -0.02
CA ARG A 3 -14.84 6.13 -0.52
C ARG A 3 -14.13 5.77 -1.82
N TYR A 4 -13.60 4.56 -1.89
CA TYR A 4 -13.08 3.98 -3.13
C TYR A 4 -14.22 3.46 -3.99
N VAL A 5 -14.16 3.71 -5.29
CA VAL A 5 -15.13 3.19 -6.26
C VAL A 5 -14.42 2.66 -7.50
N ASN A 6 -14.78 1.46 -7.93
CA ASN A 6 -14.19 0.84 -9.11
C ASN A 6 -14.95 1.22 -10.39
N GLN A 7 -14.97 2.52 -10.69
CA GLN A 7 -15.58 3.05 -11.90
C GLN A 7 -14.94 4.38 -12.31
N PRO A 8 -15.04 4.78 -13.59
CA PRO A 8 -14.56 6.08 -14.05
C PRO A 8 -15.27 7.23 -13.34
N LEU A 9 -14.51 8.27 -12.98
CA LEU A 9 -15.00 9.48 -12.32
C LEU A 9 -14.74 10.71 -13.20
N ALA A 10 -15.69 11.64 -13.23
CA ALA A 10 -15.57 12.89 -13.97
C ALA A 10 -16.37 14.01 -13.31
N ILE A 11 -15.90 15.25 -13.41
CA ILE A 11 -16.63 16.42 -12.89
C ILE A 11 -17.99 16.53 -13.59
N GLY A 12 -19.04 16.76 -12.81
CA GLY A 12 -20.43 16.85 -13.29
C GLY A 12 -21.16 15.52 -13.39
N ALA A 13 -20.44 14.38 -13.34
CA ALA A 13 -21.04 13.06 -13.36
C ALA A 13 -21.85 12.77 -12.08
N ASP A 14 -22.87 11.92 -12.24
CA ASP A 14 -23.60 11.30 -11.14
C ASP A 14 -23.10 9.90 -10.92
N ILE A 15 -22.68 9.64 -9.69
CA ILE A 15 -22.19 8.34 -9.24
C ILE A 15 -23.24 7.74 -8.33
N ILE A 16 -23.78 6.59 -8.75
CA ILE A 16 -24.76 5.85 -7.97
C ILE A 16 -24.03 4.80 -7.16
N LEU A 17 -24.18 4.85 -5.84
CA LEU A 17 -23.66 3.83 -4.93
C LEU A 17 -24.82 3.05 -4.33
N GLU A 18 -24.72 1.72 -4.37
CA GLU A 18 -25.79 0.80 -3.99
C GLU A 18 -25.38 -0.10 -2.82
N ASP A 19 -26.37 -0.77 -2.23
CA ASP A 19 -26.17 -1.89 -1.31
C ASP A 19 -25.19 -1.65 -0.15
N GLU A 20 -23.97 -2.20 -0.20
CA GLU A 20 -23.00 -2.10 0.89
C GLU A 20 -22.61 -0.65 1.14
N ASP A 21 -22.33 0.12 0.09
CA ASP A 21 -22.00 1.53 0.17
C ASP A 21 -23.15 2.34 0.76
N TYR A 22 -24.38 2.08 0.29
CA TYR A 22 -25.57 2.72 0.82
C TYR A 22 -25.76 2.45 2.31
N ASN A 23 -25.64 1.18 2.73
CA ASN A 23 -25.78 0.81 4.14
C ASN A 23 -24.71 1.50 4.99
N TYR A 24 -23.46 1.52 4.54
CA TYR A 24 -22.38 2.15 5.29
C TYR A 24 -22.55 3.67 5.37
N ILE A 25 -22.76 4.34 4.24
CA ILE A 25 -22.84 5.81 4.16
C ILE A 25 -24.10 6.33 4.87
N VAL A 26 -25.27 5.78 4.55
CA VAL A 26 -26.56 6.34 4.99
C VAL A 26 -27.00 5.76 6.34
N ARG A 27 -26.75 4.47 6.62
CA ARG A 27 -27.23 3.85 7.87
C ARG A 27 -26.20 3.87 8.98
N VAL A 28 -24.94 3.57 8.67
CA VAL A 28 -23.87 3.55 9.68
C VAL A 28 -23.36 4.97 9.96
N LEU A 29 -22.94 5.70 8.92
CA LEU A 29 -22.41 7.06 9.05
C LEU A 29 -23.50 8.14 9.12
N ARG A 30 -24.74 7.80 8.79
CA ARG A 30 -25.93 8.66 8.91
C ARG A 30 -25.89 9.92 8.03
N HIS A 31 -25.20 9.83 6.89
CA HIS A 31 -25.19 10.90 5.90
C HIS A 31 -26.57 11.16 5.29
N ARG A 32 -26.80 12.41 4.89
CA ARG A 32 -28.06 12.93 4.32
C ARG A 32 -27.80 13.60 2.98
N GLU A 33 -28.87 13.84 2.22
CA GLU A 33 -28.81 14.71 1.05
C GLU A 33 -28.23 16.08 1.44
N GLY A 34 -27.34 16.60 0.60
CA GLY A 34 -26.55 17.81 0.85
C GLY A 34 -25.19 17.55 1.50
N ASP A 35 -24.94 16.37 2.08
CA ASP A 35 -23.64 16.08 2.67
C ASP A 35 -22.54 15.87 1.61
N SER A 36 -21.32 16.24 1.97
CA SER A 36 -20.13 16.10 1.11
C SER A 36 -19.47 14.73 1.27
N ILE A 37 -19.10 14.13 0.14
CA ILE A 37 -18.35 12.87 0.04
C ILE A 37 -17.18 13.06 -0.91
N VAL A 38 -16.04 12.45 -0.58
CA VAL A 38 -14.87 12.37 -1.47
C VAL A 38 -14.81 10.96 -2.07
N LEU A 39 -14.76 10.87 -3.40
CA LEU A 39 -14.58 9.62 -4.14
C LEU A 39 -13.19 9.56 -4.78
N PHE A 40 -12.61 8.37 -4.85
CA PHE A 40 -11.39 8.12 -5.62
C PHE A 40 -11.48 6.72 -6.25
N ASN A 41 -10.77 6.49 -7.35
CA ASN A 41 -10.89 5.27 -8.15
C ASN A 41 -9.55 4.56 -8.40
N GLY A 42 -8.47 4.97 -7.71
CA GLY A 42 -7.15 4.36 -7.92
C GLY A 42 -6.42 4.82 -9.17
N GLU A 43 -6.89 5.86 -9.86
CA GLU A 43 -6.20 6.46 -11.02
C GLU A 43 -5.46 7.76 -10.68
N GLY A 44 -5.48 8.15 -9.40
CA GLY A 44 -4.81 9.34 -8.88
C GLY A 44 -5.76 10.52 -8.65
N GLY A 45 -5.45 11.33 -7.63
CA GLY A 45 -6.31 12.40 -7.17
C GLY A 45 -7.64 11.92 -6.58
N GLU A 46 -8.52 12.87 -6.29
CA GLU A 46 -9.81 12.64 -5.64
C GLU A 46 -10.88 13.59 -6.15
N TYR A 47 -12.14 13.16 -6.09
CA TYR A 47 -13.31 13.89 -6.54
C TYR A 47 -14.19 14.25 -5.36
N HIS A 48 -14.43 15.54 -5.17
CA HIS A 48 -15.34 16.05 -4.15
C HIS A 48 -16.73 16.14 -4.75
N GLY A 49 -17.69 15.50 -4.10
CA GLY A 49 -19.08 15.44 -4.53
C GLY A 49 -20.06 15.69 -3.38
N ILE A 50 -21.32 15.85 -3.75
CA ILE A 50 -22.43 16.08 -2.82
C ILE A 50 -23.49 15.01 -3.06
N ILE A 51 -24.05 14.46 -1.99
CA ILE A 51 -25.20 13.55 -2.10
C ILE A 51 -26.41 14.36 -2.56
N ILE A 52 -26.90 14.09 -3.77
CA ILE A 52 -28.05 14.80 -4.36
C ILE A 52 -29.36 14.05 -4.19
N GLU A 53 -29.31 12.75 -3.92
CA GLU A 53 -30.49 11.90 -3.73
C GLU A 53 -30.16 10.71 -2.84
N ILE A 54 -31.06 10.38 -1.92
CA ILE A 54 -31.03 9.13 -1.15
C ILE A 54 -32.34 8.38 -1.37
N ALA A 55 -32.25 7.23 -2.04
CA ALA A 55 -33.37 6.31 -2.23
C ALA A 55 -33.29 5.11 -1.26
N LYS A 56 -34.20 4.13 -1.41
CA LYS A 56 -34.34 3.02 -0.45
C LYS A 56 -33.09 2.12 -0.32
N ARG A 57 -32.30 1.97 -1.40
CA ARG A 57 -31.12 1.08 -1.49
C ARG A 57 -29.93 1.66 -2.25
N HIS A 58 -29.99 2.93 -2.64
CA HIS A 58 -28.89 3.60 -3.32
C HIS A 58 -28.86 5.08 -2.93
N LEU A 59 -27.71 5.71 -3.14
CA LEU A 59 -27.54 7.15 -3.11
C LEU A 59 -26.89 7.62 -4.41
N THR A 60 -27.19 8.86 -4.80
CA THR A 60 -26.58 9.50 -5.97
C THR A 60 -25.70 10.64 -5.52
N ILE A 61 -24.45 10.63 -5.94
CA ILE A 61 -23.43 11.63 -5.62
C ILE A 61 -23.10 12.40 -6.90
N ARG A 62 -23.29 13.72 -6.88
CA ARG A 62 -22.83 14.58 -7.98
C ARG A 62 -21.43 15.08 -7.72
N LEU A 63 -20.51 14.78 -8.63
CA LEU A 63 -19.11 15.24 -8.55
C LEU A 63 -18.99 16.71 -8.96
N LYS A 64 -18.30 17.50 -8.13
CA LYS A 64 -18.20 18.97 -8.28
C LYS A 64 -16.78 19.45 -8.55
N LYS A 65 -15.78 18.85 -7.90
CA LYS A 65 -14.37 19.28 -8.01
C LYS A 65 -13.46 18.06 -8.09
N TYR A 66 -12.43 18.15 -8.92
CA TYR A 66 -11.29 17.23 -8.90
C TYR A 66 -10.12 17.89 -8.17
N ASN A 67 -9.44 17.13 -7.33
CA ASN A 67 -8.19 17.52 -6.68
C ASN A 67 -7.10 16.49 -7.06
N PRO A 68 -6.03 16.89 -7.78
CA PRO A 68 -4.96 15.99 -8.20
C PRO A 68 -3.99 15.59 -7.08
N ILE A 69 -4.33 15.83 -5.81
CA ILE A 69 -3.47 15.55 -4.66
C ILE A 69 -2.90 14.12 -4.69
N ASN A 70 -1.57 14.05 -4.58
CA ASN A 70 -0.83 12.81 -4.46
C ASN A 70 -0.25 12.69 -3.05
N ARG A 71 -0.65 11.63 -2.34
CA ARG A 71 -0.19 11.31 -0.99
C ARG A 71 0.73 10.08 -0.96
N GLU A 72 1.19 9.60 -2.12
CA GLU A 72 2.18 8.52 -2.18
C GLU A 72 3.57 9.03 -1.82
N SER A 73 4.33 8.21 -1.09
CA SER A 73 5.77 8.36 -0.98
C SER A 73 6.43 8.23 -2.35
N ARG A 74 7.49 9.01 -2.58
CA ARG A 74 8.35 8.88 -3.77
C ARG A 74 9.12 7.57 -3.76
N LEU A 75 9.41 7.04 -2.56
CA LEU A 75 10.06 5.75 -2.41
C LEU A 75 9.08 4.63 -2.77
N LYS A 76 9.42 3.86 -3.81
CA LYS A 76 8.60 2.71 -4.21
C LYS A 76 8.98 1.47 -3.40
N ILE A 77 8.10 1.05 -2.49
CA ILE A 77 8.29 -0.11 -1.59
C ILE A 77 7.35 -1.25 -2.02
N ASN A 78 7.94 -2.39 -2.37
CA ASN A 78 7.19 -3.61 -2.68
C ASN A 78 7.45 -4.66 -1.60
N ILE A 79 6.41 -5.37 -1.16
CA ILE A 79 6.52 -6.41 -0.13
C ILE A 79 6.18 -7.76 -0.73
N LEU A 80 7.13 -8.68 -0.66
CA LEU A 80 6.90 -10.11 -0.85
C LEU A 80 6.60 -10.73 0.51
N GLN A 81 5.32 -10.86 0.82
CA GLN A 81 4.87 -11.33 2.12
C GLN A 81 4.56 -12.83 2.04
N SER A 82 5.30 -13.64 2.79
CA SER A 82 4.94 -15.05 2.96
C SER A 82 3.52 -15.22 3.49
N LEU A 83 2.84 -16.25 2.99
CA LEU A 83 1.47 -16.54 3.38
C LEU A 83 1.39 -17.03 4.82
N VAL A 84 0.68 -16.25 5.62
CA VAL A 84 0.48 -16.49 7.05
C VAL A 84 -1.00 -16.76 7.34
N LYS A 85 -1.26 -17.53 8.40
CA LYS A 85 -2.63 -17.89 8.79
C LYS A 85 -3.32 -16.75 9.55
N GLY A 86 -4.64 -16.71 9.42
CA GLY A 86 -5.50 -15.83 10.20
C GLY A 86 -5.39 -14.37 9.80
N GLU A 87 -5.59 -13.49 10.78
CA GLU A 87 -5.70 -12.03 10.59
C GLU A 87 -4.34 -11.34 10.40
N LYS A 88 -3.22 -12.08 10.47
CA LYS A 88 -1.88 -11.51 10.30
C LYS A 88 -1.67 -10.92 8.92
N MET A 89 -2.13 -11.60 7.87
CA MET A 89 -2.04 -11.08 6.50
C MET A 89 -2.90 -9.83 6.34
N ASP A 90 -4.11 -9.85 6.89
CA ASP A 90 -5.02 -8.70 6.89
C ASP A 90 -4.40 -7.50 7.61
N PHE A 91 -3.68 -7.74 8.71
CA PHE A 91 -2.95 -6.70 9.44
C PHE A 91 -1.80 -6.10 8.62
N VAL A 92 -1.02 -6.93 7.91
CA VAL A 92 0.04 -6.44 7.00
C VAL A 92 -0.56 -5.66 5.84
N LEU A 93 -1.67 -6.13 5.25
CA LEU A 93 -2.35 -5.43 4.16
C LEU A 93 -2.86 -4.06 4.60
N GLN A 94 -3.57 -4.01 5.73
CA GLN A 94 -4.11 -2.77 6.28
C GLN A 94 -2.99 -1.79 6.63
N LYS A 95 -2.05 -2.22 7.49
CA LYS A 95 -1.02 -1.34 8.03
C LYS A 95 0.09 -1.04 7.01
N GLY A 96 0.41 -1.98 6.13
CA GLY A 96 1.32 -1.72 5.02
C GLY A 96 0.78 -0.68 4.04
N SER A 97 -0.53 -0.68 3.79
CA SER A 97 -1.19 0.38 2.99
C SER A 97 -1.12 1.72 3.71
N GLU A 98 -1.43 1.78 5.01
CA GLU A 98 -1.31 3.02 5.81
C GLU A 98 0.13 3.57 5.82
N LEU A 99 1.13 2.70 5.83
CA LEU A 99 2.55 3.05 5.79
C LEU A 99 3.07 3.35 4.38
N GLY A 100 2.22 3.35 3.36
CA GLY A 100 2.58 3.76 2.00
C GLY A 100 3.38 2.73 1.20
N MET A 101 3.19 1.42 1.42
CA MET A 101 3.70 0.41 0.48
C MET A 101 3.02 0.58 -0.90
N ASN A 102 3.70 0.25 -1.99
CA ASN A 102 3.14 0.41 -3.34
C ASN A 102 2.63 -0.90 -3.92
N ALA A 103 3.20 -2.03 -3.51
CA ALA A 103 2.73 -3.33 -3.93
C ALA A 103 2.95 -4.39 -2.85
N ILE A 104 2.10 -5.41 -2.87
CA ILE A 104 2.24 -6.62 -2.08
C ILE A 104 2.01 -7.85 -2.94
N THR A 105 2.97 -8.76 -2.90
CA THR A 105 2.90 -10.08 -3.53
C THR A 105 2.88 -11.13 -2.43
N PRO A 106 1.76 -11.83 -2.21
CA PRO A 106 1.75 -12.99 -1.33
C PRO A 106 2.64 -14.08 -1.93
N ILE A 107 3.59 -14.61 -1.15
CA ILE A 107 4.46 -15.69 -1.61
C ILE A 107 4.22 -16.97 -0.83
N ILE A 108 4.28 -18.10 -1.52
CA ILE A 108 4.35 -19.43 -0.91
C ILE A 108 5.82 -19.78 -0.78
N THR A 109 6.22 -20.12 0.43
CA THR A 109 7.59 -20.54 0.79
C THR A 109 7.54 -21.94 1.38
N GLU A 110 8.67 -22.63 1.43
CA GLU A 110 8.78 -24.02 1.93
C GLU A 110 8.17 -24.17 3.33
N ARG A 111 8.43 -23.20 4.21
CA ARG A 111 7.95 -23.20 5.61
C ARG A 111 6.63 -22.46 5.81
N SER A 112 5.93 -22.09 4.73
CA SER A 112 4.62 -21.46 4.82
C SER A 112 3.58 -22.45 5.33
N VAL A 113 2.87 -22.10 6.39
CA VAL A 113 1.90 -23.00 7.06
C VAL A 113 0.59 -23.15 6.25
N LEU A 114 0.42 -22.36 5.20
CA LEU A 114 -0.83 -22.19 4.47
C LEU A 114 -0.69 -22.61 3.00
N HIS A 115 -1.25 -23.77 2.65
CA HIS A 115 -1.52 -24.11 1.26
C HIS A 115 -2.86 -23.52 0.83
N LEU A 116 -2.83 -22.66 -0.18
CA LEU A 116 -4.03 -22.05 -0.77
C LEU A 116 -4.78 -23.08 -1.63
N LYS A 117 -6.05 -23.34 -1.30
CA LYS A 117 -6.95 -24.02 -2.23
C LYS A 117 -7.32 -23.04 -3.35
N LYS A 118 -7.06 -23.41 -4.61
CA LYS A 118 -7.33 -22.57 -5.80
C LYS A 118 -8.77 -22.03 -5.83
N GLU A 119 -9.74 -22.83 -5.39
CA GLU A 119 -11.16 -22.46 -5.32
C GLU A 119 -11.47 -21.28 -4.38
N GLN A 120 -10.67 -21.10 -3.32
CA GLN A 120 -10.89 -20.03 -2.33
C GLN A 120 -10.11 -18.75 -2.67
N LEU A 121 -9.25 -18.81 -3.69
CA LEU A 121 -8.38 -17.71 -4.03
C LEU A 121 -9.14 -16.43 -4.46
N PRO A 122 -10.16 -16.49 -5.32
CA PRO A 122 -10.87 -15.28 -5.76
C PRO A 122 -11.51 -14.52 -4.58
N LYS A 123 -12.23 -15.23 -3.70
CA LYS A 123 -12.88 -14.66 -2.51
C LYS A 123 -11.87 -14.05 -1.54
N ARG A 124 -10.68 -14.64 -1.44
CA ARG A 124 -9.61 -14.13 -0.58
C ARG A 124 -8.99 -12.85 -1.15
N LEU A 125 -8.70 -12.84 -2.45
CA LEU A 125 -8.19 -11.66 -3.13
C LEU A 125 -9.17 -10.49 -3.05
N GLU A 126 -10.47 -10.75 -3.20
CA GLU A 126 -11.53 -9.76 -3.02
C GLU A 126 -11.54 -9.16 -1.61
N ARG A 127 -11.47 -10.00 -0.57
CA ARG A 127 -11.35 -9.55 0.83
C ARG A 127 -10.10 -8.69 1.04
N TRP A 128 -8.95 -9.13 0.53
CA TRP A 128 -7.69 -8.41 0.69
C TRP A 128 -7.69 -7.07 -0.04
N HIS A 129 -8.25 -7.04 -1.25
CA HIS A 129 -8.46 -5.80 -1.98
C HIS A 129 -9.34 -4.84 -1.18
N HIS A 130 -10.44 -5.33 -0.60
CA HIS A 130 -11.31 -4.50 0.25
C HIS A 130 -10.59 -3.96 1.50
N ILE A 131 -9.70 -4.74 2.13
CA ILE A 131 -8.88 -4.27 3.25
C ILE A 131 -7.94 -3.15 2.81
N ILE A 132 -7.27 -3.31 1.67
CA ILE A 132 -6.37 -2.30 1.11
C ILE A 132 -7.14 -1.01 0.79
N THR A 133 -8.27 -1.10 0.08
CA THR A 133 -9.05 0.10 -0.29
C THR A 133 -9.64 0.78 0.93
N SER A 134 -10.10 0.02 1.94
CA SER A 134 -10.59 0.59 3.20
C SER A 134 -9.49 1.29 3.99
N ALA A 135 -8.26 0.76 3.97
CA ALA A 135 -7.10 1.43 4.54
C ALA A 135 -6.82 2.76 3.81
N CYS A 136 -6.90 2.77 2.47
CA CYS A 136 -6.72 3.98 1.65
C CYS A 136 -7.80 5.04 1.92
N GLU A 137 -9.05 4.61 2.09
CA GLU A 137 -10.15 5.49 2.52
C GLU A 137 -9.84 6.18 3.85
N GLN A 138 -9.25 5.46 4.79
CA GLN A 138 -8.92 5.96 6.13
C GLN A 138 -7.66 6.84 6.14
N CYS A 139 -6.58 6.43 5.48
CA CYS A 139 -5.28 7.11 5.53
C CYS A 139 -5.13 8.24 4.49
N GLY A 140 -6.03 8.33 3.51
CA GLY A 140 -6.01 9.40 2.51
C GLY A 140 -5.31 9.04 1.19
N LEU A 141 -4.74 7.85 1.06
CA LEU A 141 -4.17 7.41 -0.21
C LEU A 141 -5.27 7.36 -1.29
N ASN A 142 -4.94 7.90 -2.47
CA ASN A 142 -5.80 7.88 -3.66
C ASN A 142 -5.44 6.73 -4.61
N LEU A 143 -4.27 6.12 -4.41
CA LEU A 143 -3.72 5.02 -5.20
C LEU A 143 -3.57 3.81 -4.27
N PRO A 144 -4.49 2.83 -4.32
CA PRO A 144 -4.35 1.60 -3.57
C PRO A 144 -3.08 0.83 -3.95
N PRO A 145 -2.32 0.28 -2.97
CA PRO A 145 -1.23 -0.63 -3.25
C PRO A 145 -1.68 -1.78 -4.17
N THR A 146 -0.83 -2.13 -5.13
CA THR A 146 -1.12 -3.25 -6.05
C THR A 146 -1.07 -4.57 -5.29
N LEU A 147 -2.16 -5.33 -5.32
CA LEU A 147 -2.23 -6.70 -4.80
C LEU A 147 -2.00 -7.69 -5.93
N HIS A 148 -0.87 -8.39 -5.91
CA HIS A 148 -0.59 -9.45 -6.88
C HIS A 148 -1.20 -10.79 -6.47
N ALA A 149 -1.37 -11.69 -7.44
CA ALA A 149 -1.77 -13.06 -7.17
C ALA A 149 -0.68 -13.80 -6.37
N PRO A 150 -1.05 -14.73 -5.47
CA PRO A 150 -0.09 -15.55 -4.77
C PRO A 150 0.73 -16.41 -5.74
N VAL A 151 2.04 -16.49 -5.49
CA VAL A 151 3.01 -17.19 -6.33
C VAL A 151 4.02 -17.94 -5.47
N GLU A 152 4.57 -19.05 -5.96
CA GLU A 152 5.69 -19.72 -5.27
C GLU A 152 6.93 -18.82 -5.32
N LEU A 153 7.70 -18.73 -4.22
CA LEU A 153 8.91 -17.89 -4.18
C LEU A 153 9.87 -18.24 -5.31
N LYS A 154 10.04 -19.54 -5.59
CA LYS A 154 10.87 -20.01 -6.70
C LYS A 154 10.41 -19.48 -8.06
N GLU A 155 9.10 -19.59 -8.35
CA GLU A 155 8.52 -19.10 -9.61
C GLU A 155 8.70 -17.58 -9.74
N TRP A 156 8.49 -16.83 -8.64
CA TRP A 156 8.73 -15.39 -8.62
C TRP A 156 10.19 -15.04 -8.91
N LEU A 157 11.14 -15.79 -8.35
CA LEU A 157 12.58 -15.57 -8.58
C LEU A 157 12.99 -15.91 -10.03
N GLU A 158 12.36 -16.91 -10.65
CA GLU A 158 12.59 -17.26 -12.06
C GLU A 158 12.11 -16.15 -13.02
N GLU A 159 10.99 -15.49 -12.68
CA GLU A 159 10.47 -14.34 -13.43
C GLU A 159 11.15 -13.03 -13.07
N TYR A 160 11.87 -12.98 -11.94
CA TYR A 160 12.64 -11.82 -11.52
C TYR A 160 13.86 -11.65 -12.43
N TYR A 161 13.64 -11.04 -13.59
CA TYR A 161 14.69 -10.32 -14.27
C TYR A 161 15.09 -9.19 -13.35
N ALA A 162 16.36 -9.15 -12.96
CA ALA A 162 16.93 -7.99 -12.27
C ALA A 162 16.68 -6.76 -13.15
N LYS A 163 15.55 -6.08 -12.92
CA LYS A 163 15.33 -4.75 -13.43
C LYS A 163 16.43 -3.95 -12.75
N GLU A 164 17.33 -3.37 -13.52
CA GLU A 164 18.57 -2.72 -13.04
C GLU A 164 18.30 -1.66 -11.94
N GLU A 165 17.04 -1.28 -11.77
CA GLU A 165 16.56 -0.25 -10.85
C GLU A 165 15.83 -0.79 -9.60
N THR A 166 15.73 -2.11 -9.37
CA THR A 166 15.08 -2.66 -8.16
C THR A 166 16.10 -3.28 -7.21
N LEU A 167 16.14 -2.79 -5.97
CA LEU A 167 16.95 -3.38 -4.91
C LEU A 167 16.14 -4.45 -4.16
N LEU A 168 16.63 -5.69 -4.17
CA LEU A 168 16.01 -6.81 -3.49
C LEU A 168 16.65 -7.00 -2.10
N ILE A 169 15.85 -7.06 -1.04
CA ILE A 169 16.32 -7.21 0.34
C ILE A 169 15.53 -8.31 1.05
N THR A 170 16.19 -9.11 1.87
CA THR A 170 15.55 -10.12 2.71
C THR A 170 16.02 -10.03 4.17
N LEU A 171 15.19 -10.52 5.09
CA LEU A 171 15.54 -10.61 6.50
C LEU A 171 16.18 -11.97 6.79
N SER A 172 17.42 -11.95 7.29
CA SER A 172 18.11 -13.15 7.76
C SER A 172 18.69 -12.93 9.17
N PRO A 173 18.41 -13.82 10.15
CA PRO A 173 19.03 -13.76 11.47
C PRO A 173 20.56 -13.90 11.45
N THR A 174 21.12 -14.47 10.39
CA THR A 174 22.57 -14.70 10.23
C THR A 174 23.24 -13.62 9.38
N ALA A 175 22.51 -12.61 8.92
CA ALA A 175 23.11 -11.50 8.19
C ALA A 175 24.08 -10.71 9.08
N GLU A 176 25.22 -10.32 8.53
CA GLU A 176 26.24 -9.57 9.27
C GLU A 176 25.88 -8.09 9.42
N GLN A 177 24.98 -7.59 8.58
CA GLN A 177 24.61 -6.19 8.52
C GLN A 177 23.19 -5.93 9.03
N SER A 178 22.99 -4.81 9.73
CA SER A 178 21.65 -4.34 10.12
C SER A 178 21.01 -3.47 9.04
N LEU A 179 19.68 -3.51 8.92
CA LEU A 179 18.94 -2.70 7.95
C LEU A 179 19.28 -1.20 8.06
N GLY A 180 19.24 -0.64 9.26
CA GLY A 180 19.52 0.78 9.46
C GLY A 180 20.94 1.17 9.01
N HIS A 181 21.94 0.34 9.30
CA HIS A 181 23.31 0.60 8.86
C HIS A 181 23.43 0.53 7.34
N PHE A 182 22.84 -0.50 6.71
CA PHE A 182 22.81 -0.63 5.26
C PHE A 182 22.19 0.59 4.57
N LEU A 183 21.03 1.08 5.04
CA LEU A 183 20.34 2.21 4.42
C LEU A 183 21.07 3.54 4.61
N CYS A 184 21.65 3.77 5.78
CA CYS A 184 22.31 5.04 6.12
C CYS A 184 23.75 5.16 5.59
N HIS A 185 24.41 4.04 5.29
CA HIS A 185 25.81 4.03 4.89
C HIS A 185 25.97 3.40 3.51
N ASP A 186 25.85 2.08 3.41
CA ASP A 186 26.18 1.34 2.18
C ASP A 186 25.34 1.76 0.99
N LEU A 187 24.03 1.91 1.18
CA LEU A 187 23.11 2.30 0.11
C LEU A 187 23.43 3.71 -0.40
N GLN A 188 23.88 4.61 0.48
CA GLN A 188 24.28 5.98 0.13
C GLN A 188 25.59 6.04 -0.68
N THR A 189 26.39 4.97 -0.68
CA THR A 189 27.64 4.91 -1.46
C THR A 189 27.46 4.41 -2.88
N ARG A 190 26.26 3.98 -3.26
CA ARG A 190 25.98 3.50 -4.63
C ARG A 190 26.02 4.66 -5.61
N GLU A 191 26.55 4.40 -6.80
CA GLU A 191 26.54 5.38 -7.91
C GLU A 191 25.12 5.75 -8.33
N THR A 192 24.21 4.77 -8.31
CA THR A 192 22.80 4.93 -8.64
C THR A 192 21.92 4.39 -7.52
N MET A 193 20.97 5.23 -7.10
CA MET A 193 19.92 4.82 -6.17
C MET A 193 18.89 3.95 -6.89
N PRO A 194 18.37 2.89 -6.23
CA PRO A 194 17.32 2.08 -6.82
C PRO A 194 16.03 2.89 -6.98
N ALA A 195 15.32 2.68 -8.09
CA ALA A 195 13.99 3.26 -8.31
C ALA A 195 12.93 2.61 -7.40
N SER A 196 13.14 1.36 -6.97
CA SER A 196 12.28 0.70 -5.99
C SER A 196 13.03 -0.26 -5.09
N ILE A 197 12.48 -0.52 -3.91
CA ILE A 197 12.97 -1.51 -2.96
C ILE A 197 11.92 -2.60 -2.81
N THR A 198 12.33 -3.84 -3.04
CA THR A 198 11.49 -5.02 -2.82
C THR A 198 12.00 -5.79 -1.61
N PHE A 199 11.14 -6.00 -0.63
CA PHE A 199 11.48 -6.71 0.60
C PHE A 199 10.78 -8.06 0.68
N ILE A 200 11.56 -9.13 0.90
CA ILE A 200 11.02 -10.47 1.17
C ILE A 200 10.88 -10.66 2.68
N ILE A 201 9.66 -11.00 3.10
CA ILE A 201 9.31 -11.29 4.50
C ILE A 201 8.89 -12.75 4.61
N GLY A 202 9.78 -13.57 5.19
CA GLY A 202 9.54 -14.99 5.43
C GLY A 202 8.46 -15.28 6.49
N PRO A 203 8.00 -16.54 6.57
CA PRO A 203 6.98 -16.96 7.52
C PRO A 203 7.57 -17.04 8.94
N GLU A 204 6.77 -17.45 9.93
CA GLU A 204 7.26 -17.60 11.31
C GLU A 204 8.43 -18.58 11.45
N GLY A 205 8.51 -19.59 10.57
CA GLY A 205 9.63 -20.54 10.50
C GLY A 205 10.88 -20.01 9.78
N GLY A 206 10.86 -18.76 9.32
CA GLY A 206 11.88 -18.19 8.44
C GLY A 206 11.86 -18.80 7.05
N LEU A 207 12.74 -18.30 6.19
CA LEU A 207 13.05 -18.93 4.91
C LEU A 207 13.97 -20.14 5.14
N SER A 208 13.93 -21.13 4.25
CA SER A 208 14.87 -22.24 4.29
C SER A 208 16.26 -21.82 3.80
N GLU A 209 17.27 -22.65 4.09
CA GLU A 209 18.64 -22.38 3.61
C GLU A 209 18.69 -22.34 2.08
N GLU A 210 17.96 -23.23 1.40
CA GLU A 210 17.85 -23.24 -0.05
C GLU A 210 17.20 -21.96 -0.60
N GLU A 211 16.13 -21.47 0.04
CA GLU A 211 15.48 -20.21 -0.35
C GLU A 211 16.41 -19.00 -0.17
N ILE A 212 17.19 -18.98 0.91
CA ILE A 212 18.20 -17.92 1.15
C ILE A 212 19.30 -17.97 0.08
N GLU A 213 19.79 -19.16 -0.27
CA GLU A 213 20.77 -19.32 -1.34
C GLU A 213 20.22 -18.89 -2.71
N GLN A 214 18.96 -19.21 -3.02
CA GLN A 214 18.31 -18.77 -4.25
C GLN A 214 18.19 -17.24 -4.30
N LEU A 215 17.82 -16.60 -3.19
CA LEU A 215 17.78 -15.14 -3.07
C LEU A 215 19.17 -14.51 -3.27
N GLN A 216 20.21 -15.08 -2.67
CA GLN A 216 21.59 -14.61 -2.87
C GLN A 216 22.04 -14.74 -4.32
N LYS A 217 21.67 -15.82 -5.01
CA LYS A 217 22.01 -16.03 -6.44
C LYS A 217 21.41 -14.96 -7.36
N VAL A 218 20.25 -14.39 -7.01
CA VAL A 218 19.64 -13.27 -7.75
C VAL A 218 20.06 -11.89 -7.22
N GLY A 219 21.04 -11.84 -6.31
CA GLY A 219 21.60 -10.59 -5.78
C GLY A 219 20.78 -9.95 -4.65
N ALA A 220 19.91 -10.71 -3.97
CA ALA A 220 19.23 -10.19 -2.79
C ALA A 220 20.21 -9.86 -1.67
N HIS A 221 20.07 -8.67 -1.09
CA HIS A 221 20.85 -8.25 0.06
C HIS A 221 20.21 -8.74 1.36
N SER A 222 20.98 -9.39 2.22
CA SER A 222 20.48 -9.91 3.50
C SER A 222 20.80 -8.95 4.63
N VAL A 223 19.80 -8.62 5.44
CA VAL A 223 19.95 -7.73 6.61
C VAL A 223 19.26 -8.29 7.85
N THR A 224 19.69 -7.82 9.02
CA THR A 224 19.02 -8.06 10.31
C THR A 224 18.14 -6.88 10.72
N LEU A 225 17.15 -7.14 11.57
CA LEU A 225 16.29 -6.13 12.19
C LEU A 225 16.45 -6.12 13.72
N GLY A 226 17.68 -5.85 14.15
CA GLY A 226 18.07 -5.91 15.55
C GLY A 226 18.15 -7.34 16.10
N PRO A 227 18.43 -7.51 17.41
CA PRO A 227 18.73 -8.81 17.99
C PRO A 227 17.49 -9.65 18.37
N ARG A 228 16.27 -9.13 18.15
CA ARG A 228 15.02 -9.77 18.58
C ARG A 228 14.34 -10.42 17.39
N ILE A 229 13.87 -11.65 17.56
CA ILE A 229 13.03 -12.31 16.57
C ILE A 229 11.66 -11.63 16.57
N LEU A 230 11.33 -10.95 15.47
CA LEU A 230 10.04 -10.33 15.27
C LEU A 230 9.07 -11.33 14.65
N ARG A 231 7.78 -11.16 14.94
CA ARG A 231 6.73 -11.85 14.18
C ARG A 231 6.72 -11.33 12.75
N THR A 232 6.31 -12.17 11.81
CA THR A 232 6.28 -11.85 10.37
C THR A 232 5.52 -10.54 10.07
N GLU A 233 4.36 -10.33 10.70
CA GLU A 233 3.60 -9.09 10.54
C GLU A 233 4.33 -7.87 11.13
N THR A 234 5.01 -8.04 12.26
CA THR A 234 5.79 -6.98 12.89
C THR A 234 7.02 -6.63 12.05
N ALA A 235 7.68 -7.64 11.48
CA ALA A 235 8.84 -7.47 10.63
C ALA A 235 8.50 -6.66 9.37
N ALA A 236 7.42 -7.03 8.66
CA ALA A 236 6.96 -6.30 7.48
C ALA A 236 6.71 -4.81 7.78
N LEU A 237 5.94 -4.50 8.82
CA LEU A 237 5.60 -3.12 9.19
C LEU A 237 6.81 -2.33 9.68
N SER A 238 7.71 -2.98 10.41
CA SER A 238 8.95 -2.34 10.88
C SER A 238 9.87 -1.98 9.72
N VAL A 239 9.98 -2.86 8.72
CA VAL A 239 10.74 -2.60 7.50
C VAL A 239 10.17 -1.40 6.75
N ILE A 240 8.86 -1.39 6.46
CA ILE A 240 8.23 -0.28 5.74
C ILE A 240 8.43 1.03 6.50
N SER A 241 8.20 1.04 7.81
CA SER A 241 8.38 2.24 8.64
C SER A 241 9.84 2.73 8.65
N THR A 242 10.81 1.81 8.67
CA THR A 242 12.24 2.15 8.63
C THR A 242 12.62 2.76 7.28
N LEU A 243 12.12 2.18 6.19
CA LEU A 243 12.33 2.69 4.83
C LEU A 243 11.73 4.09 4.67
N GLN A 244 10.48 4.31 5.10
CA GLN A 244 9.87 5.64 5.04
C GLN A 244 10.64 6.65 5.90
N GLY A 245 11.00 6.28 7.13
CA GLY A 245 11.70 7.17 8.06
C GLY A 245 13.09 7.61 7.60
N ILE A 246 13.78 6.79 6.80
CA ILE A 246 15.16 7.09 6.36
C ILE A 246 15.18 7.65 4.92
N MET A 247 14.32 7.14 4.03
CA MET A 247 14.41 7.38 2.59
C MET A 247 13.10 7.86 1.96
N GLY A 248 11.98 7.75 2.67
CA GLY A 248 10.67 8.10 2.16
C GLY A 248 10.21 9.48 2.60
N ASP A 249 8.91 9.71 2.49
CA ASP A 249 8.25 10.97 2.81
C ASP A 249 8.34 11.36 4.30
N TRP A 250 8.57 10.41 5.21
CA TRP A 250 8.78 10.70 6.64
C TRP A 250 10.15 11.32 6.94
N SER A 251 11.09 11.26 5.98
CA SER A 251 12.38 11.91 6.08
C SER A 251 12.37 13.35 5.55
N GLU A 252 11.30 13.77 4.87
CA GLU A 252 11.18 15.13 4.32
C GLU A 252 10.82 16.14 5.44
N SER A 253 11.32 17.38 5.31
CA SER A 253 10.99 18.46 6.25
C SER A 253 9.52 18.84 6.15
N ALA A 254 8.84 18.99 7.30
CA ALA A 254 7.41 19.30 7.39
C ALA A 254 6.98 20.60 6.66
N GLU A 255 7.92 21.50 6.35
CA GLU A 255 7.66 22.79 5.69
C GLU A 255 7.18 22.64 4.24
N ARG A 256 7.52 21.55 3.53
CA ARG A 256 7.08 21.32 2.13
C ARG A 256 5.59 21.06 1.97
N THR A 257 4.91 20.61 3.03
CA THR A 257 3.48 20.28 2.96
C THR A 257 2.59 21.54 3.01
N ILE A 258 3.10 22.64 3.59
CA ILE A 258 2.32 23.86 3.83
C ILE A 258 2.36 24.81 2.63
N GLU A 259 3.46 24.86 1.87
CA GLU A 259 3.58 25.76 0.72
C GLU A 259 2.63 25.37 -0.43
N ILE A 260 2.35 24.07 -0.62
CA ILE A 260 1.37 23.61 -1.61
C ILE A 260 -0.07 23.97 -1.20
N GLU A 261 -0.39 23.97 0.10
CA GLU A 261 -1.71 24.36 0.59
C GLU A 261 -1.94 25.88 0.52
N ASN A 262 -0.90 26.71 0.71
CA ASN A 262 -1.04 28.17 0.67
C ASN A 262 -1.10 28.76 -0.75
N ASP A 263 -0.38 28.19 -1.73
CA ASP A 263 -0.42 28.70 -3.11
C ASP A 263 -1.75 28.40 -3.83
N GLU A 264 -2.41 27.27 -3.54
CA GLU A 264 -3.76 26.99 -4.07
C GLU A 264 -4.87 27.80 -3.37
N TYR A 265 -4.69 28.15 -2.09
CA TYR A 265 -5.67 28.97 -1.35
C TYR A 265 -5.64 30.44 -1.77
N LEU A 266 -4.46 30.97 -2.11
CA LEU A 266 -4.31 32.35 -2.57
C LEU A 266 -4.76 32.55 -4.02
N GLN A 267 -4.64 31.53 -4.89
CA GLN A 267 -5.10 31.62 -6.28
C GLN A 267 -6.62 31.44 -6.47
N THR A 268 -7.34 30.90 -5.49
CA THR A 268 -8.81 30.71 -5.56
C THR A 268 -9.63 31.86 -4.97
N HIS A 269 -8.98 32.91 -4.45
CA HIS A 269 -9.66 34.06 -3.82
C HIS A 269 -9.38 35.43 -4.45
N GLU A 270 -8.64 35.53 -5.56
CA GLU A 270 -8.40 36.80 -6.28
C GLU A 270 -9.23 36.99 -7.56
N SER A 271 -10.34 36.27 -7.77
CA SER A 271 -11.19 36.44 -8.97
C SER A 271 -12.68 36.66 -8.69
N PHE A 272 -13.00 37.29 -7.56
CA PHE A 272 -14.31 37.89 -7.30
C PHE A 272 -14.13 39.31 -6.76
N ASP A 273 -13.78 40.23 -7.65
CA ASP A 273 -14.12 41.66 -7.57
C ASP A 273 -14.45 42.17 -8.97
#